data_AF-A0A7S4HNY9-F1
#
_entry.id   AF-A0A7S4HNY9-F1
#
_cell.length_a   1.000
_cell.length_b   1.000
_cell.length_c   1.000
_cell.angle_alpha   90.00
_cell.angle_beta   90.00
_cell.angle_gamma   90.00
#
_symmetry.space_group_name_H-M   'P 1'
#
loop_
_entity.id
_entity.type
_entity.pdbx_description
1 polymer ?
#
loop_
_entity_poly.entity_id
_entity_poly.type
_entity_poly.pdbx_seq_one_letter_code
_entity_poly.pdbx_strand_id
1 'polypeptide(L)'
;GSGSSGSSSCCNPDLFVTPAFAKTRALSAAAAKLVQFPLIQIVRLVLAINDENIPNTFVLQATREIANRAADPNNDEDFYDAGAISALVDLLIEDEDHLRVEALNALINISVTEQGTADIINAGIMMLIVALIGNPTSPIIQVKAAWLLINLSYAPEVREVVRQEEGVKALMTMVQSSDIRVQRMALKAINNILTDCEPFDNQEAFIEANGFIVFLKMLLTVDKSEEVMIQYLLNILSFLIQCESGMELMSLRGVKILVRELQVFADNTEITSMVI
;
A
#
# COMPACT_ATOMS: atom_id res chain seq x y z
N GLY A 1 30.00 50.05 33.55
CA GLY A 1 28.99 49.98 32.49
C GLY A 1 28.81 48.52 32.14
N SER A 2 27.63 47.91 32.33
CA SER A 2 26.41 48.10 31.51
C SER A 2 26.70 47.84 30.05
N GLY A 3 26.50 46.61 29.56
CA GLY A 3 25.27 46.17 28.87
C GLY A 3 25.62 45.99 27.38
N SER A 4 25.06 45.11 26.57
CA SER A 4 23.89 44.23 26.69
C SER A 4 23.86 43.36 25.43
N SER A 5 23.46 42.10 25.61
CA SER A 5 22.65 41.24 24.72
C SER A 5 22.20 41.74 23.34
N GLY A 6 22.25 40.81 22.38
CA GLY A 6 21.32 40.70 21.25
C GLY A 6 21.97 39.95 20.08
N SER A 7 21.37 38.98 19.42
CA SER A 7 20.12 38.26 19.58
C SER A 7 20.12 37.22 18.46
N SER A 8 19.71 36.00 18.79
CA SER A 8 19.29 34.95 17.86
C SER A 8 18.31 35.51 16.81
N SER A 9 18.73 35.53 15.55
CA SER A 9 17.84 35.77 14.40
C SER A 9 17.52 34.42 13.78
N CYS A 10 16.45 33.82 14.31
CA CYS A 10 15.76 32.69 13.72
C CYS A 10 15.47 32.93 12.23
N CYS A 11 15.49 31.83 11.47
CA CYS A 11 15.08 31.75 10.08
C CYS A 11 13.80 32.56 9.84
N ASN A 12 13.86 33.51 8.90
CA ASN A 12 12.72 34.32 8.52
C ASN A 12 11.76 33.44 7.68
N PRO A 13 10.50 33.20 8.11
CA PRO A 13 9.54 32.36 7.38
C PRO A 13 9.12 32.94 6.01
N ASP A 14 9.41 34.23 5.77
CA ASP A 14 8.90 34.99 4.63
C ASP A 14 9.65 34.77 3.30
N LEU A 15 10.59 33.84 3.22
CA LEU A 15 11.44 33.65 2.03
C LEU A 15 10.72 32.99 0.84
N PHE A 16 9.47 32.58 1.00
CA PHE A 16 8.71 31.86 -0.03
C PHE A 16 7.55 32.65 -0.66
N VAL A 17 7.32 33.90 -0.24
CA VAL A 17 6.22 34.72 -0.77
C VAL A 17 6.74 35.80 -1.72
N THR A 18 7.09 35.45 -2.96
CA THR A 18 7.11 36.41 -4.08
C THR A 18 6.71 35.77 -5.42
N PRO A 19 6.05 36.51 -6.33
CA PRO A 19 5.22 35.92 -7.38
C PRO A 19 5.98 35.56 -8.66
N ALA A 20 5.57 34.40 -9.21
CA ALA A 20 5.51 34.00 -10.61
C ALA A 20 6.63 34.51 -11.57
N PHE A 21 7.55 33.61 -11.95
CA PHE A 21 8.14 33.41 -13.31
C PHE A 21 9.45 32.58 -13.34
N ALA A 22 9.91 31.98 -12.23
CA ALA A 22 11.15 31.19 -12.17
C ALA A 22 10.96 29.65 -12.13
N LYS A 23 9.88 29.12 -12.72
CA LYS A 23 9.25 27.85 -12.29
C LYS A 23 10.08 26.56 -12.43
N THR A 24 11.02 26.38 -13.37
CA THR A 24 11.67 25.05 -13.54
C THR A 24 13.02 24.91 -12.84
N ARG A 25 13.87 25.96 -12.84
CA ARG A 25 15.21 25.93 -12.23
C ARG A 25 15.20 26.29 -10.74
N ALA A 26 14.24 27.12 -10.32
CA ALA A 26 14.04 27.43 -8.91
C ALA A 26 13.47 26.23 -8.14
N LEU A 27 12.61 25.41 -8.77
CA LEU A 27 12.07 24.20 -8.14
C LEU A 27 13.15 23.13 -7.89
N SER A 28 14.12 22.93 -8.80
CA SER A 28 15.24 22.01 -8.55
C SER A 28 16.21 22.56 -7.51
N ALA A 29 16.44 23.87 -7.49
CA ALA A 29 17.28 24.53 -6.50
C ALA A 29 16.62 24.63 -5.11
N ALA A 30 15.29 24.74 -5.04
CA ALA A 30 14.53 24.71 -3.80
C ALA A 30 14.41 23.28 -3.25
N ALA A 31 14.17 22.28 -4.10
CA ALA A 31 14.24 20.87 -3.72
C ALA A 31 15.63 20.49 -3.16
N ALA A 32 16.70 20.98 -3.77
CA ALA A 32 18.07 20.81 -3.25
C ALA A 32 18.31 21.46 -1.87
N LYS A 33 17.50 22.47 -1.51
CA LYS A 33 17.55 23.11 -0.19
C LYS A 33 16.71 22.38 0.87
N LEU A 34 15.63 21.68 0.47
CA LEU A 34 14.82 20.89 1.41
C LEU A 34 15.64 19.84 2.14
N VAL A 35 16.63 19.24 1.47
CA VAL A 35 17.58 18.28 2.08
C VAL A 35 18.26 18.86 3.33
N GLN A 36 18.46 20.17 3.40
CA GLN A 36 19.11 20.84 4.54
C GLN A 36 18.13 21.24 5.64
N PHE A 37 16.82 21.12 5.41
CA PHE A 37 15.82 21.55 6.38
C PHE A 37 15.63 20.47 7.46
N PRO A 38 15.40 20.86 8.73
CA PRO A 38 14.95 19.92 9.75
C PRO A 38 13.63 19.26 9.33
N LEU A 39 13.45 17.97 9.66
CA LEU A 39 12.24 17.21 9.28
C LEU A 39 10.95 17.94 9.65
N ILE A 40 10.88 18.52 10.86
CA ILE A 40 9.70 19.27 11.32
C ILE A 40 9.32 20.45 10.40
N GLN A 41 10.27 21.07 9.71
CA GLN A 41 9.98 22.13 8.74
C GLN A 41 9.43 21.57 7.43
N ILE A 42 9.92 20.40 7.02
CA ILE A 42 9.44 19.70 5.83
C ILE A 42 8.00 19.21 6.06
N VAL A 43 7.70 18.66 7.24
CA VAL A 43 6.34 18.26 7.63
C VAL A 43 5.38 19.45 7.61
N ARG A 44 5.81 20.64 8.07
CA ARG A 44 4.99 21.86 7.99
C ARG A 44 4.65 22.26 6.55
N LEU A 45 5.55 22.04 5.60
CA LEU A 45 5.27 22.26 4.19
C LEU A 45 4.24 21.26 3.65
N VAL A 46 4.28 20.01 4.12
CA VAL A 46 3.28 19.00 3.77
C VAL A 46 1.89 19.37 4.28
N LEU A 47 1.80 19.79 5.54
CA LEU A 47 0.54 20.22 6.16
C LEU A 47 -0.08 21.47 5.53
N ALA A 48 0.69 22.21 4.72
CA ALA A 48 0.23 23.39 4.00
C ALA A 48 -0.43 23.06 2.64
N ILE A 49 -0.88 21.82 2.42
CA ILE A 49 -1.51 21.38 1.17
C ILE A 49 -2.73 22.22 0.75
N ASN A 50 -3.45 22.77 1.73
CA ASN A 50 -4.61 23.63 1.50
C ASN A 50 -4.29 25.13 1.53
N ASP A 51 -3.00 25.52 1.62
CA ASP A 51 -2.60 26.93 1.56
C ASP A 51 -2.47 27.36 0.09
N GLU A 52 -3.35 28.27 -0.34
CA GLU A 52 -3.36 28.82 -1.71
C GLU A 52 -2.03 29.48 -2.12
N ASN A 53 -1.20 29.88 -1.16
CA ASN A 53 0.10 30.50 -1.42
C ASN A 53 1.22 29.46 -1.65
N ILE A 54 0.98 28.20 -1.32
CA ILE A 54 1.97 27.12 -1.43
C ILE A 54 1.54 26.18 -2.55
N PRO A 55 2.25 26.17 -3.70
CA PRO A 55 1.90 25.28 -4.79
C PRO A 55 2.05 23.81 -4.37
N ASN A 56 1.12 22.94 -4.80
CA ASN A 56 1.17 21.50 -4.54
C ASN A 56 2.45 20.83 -5.07
N THR A 57 3.12 21.44 -6.06
CA THR A 57 4.46 21.00 -6.49
C THR A 57 5.51 21.07 -5.38
N PHE A 58 5.38 22.02 -4.45
CA PHE A 58 6.28 22.19 -3.32
C PHE A 58 5.96 21.20 -2.20
N VAL A 59 4.66 20.96 -1.95
CA VAL A 59 4.18 19.89 -1.08
C VAL A 59 4.70 18.54 -1.57
N LEU A 60 4.57 18.25 -2.86
CA LEU A 60 5.09 17.05 -3.51
C LEU A 60 6.60 16.88 -3.31
N GLN A 61 7.37 17.97 -3.40
CA GLN A 61 8.82 17.93 -3.15
C GLN A 61 9.14 17.67 -1.68
N ALA A 62 8.39 18.26 -0.75
CA ALA A 62 8.52 17.98 0.67
C ALA A 62 8.20 16.53 1.00
N THR A 63 7.10 15.99 0.46
CA THR A 63 6.71 14.57 0.63
C THR A 63 7.77 13.62 0.09
N ARG A 64 8.36 13.92 -1.08
CA ARG A 64 9.49 13.15 -1.63
C ARG A 64 10.71 13.16 -0.73
N GLU A 65 11.01 14.31 -0.13
CA GLU A 65 12.14 14.41 0.79
C GLU A 65 11.92 13.57 2.05
N ILE A 66 10.70 13.56 2.61
CA ILE A 66 10.34 12.63 3.69
C ILE A 66 10.54 11.18 3.25
N ALA A 67 10.09 10.82 2.04
CA ALA A 67 10.26 9.47 1.51
C ALA A 67 11.73 9.07 1.34
N ASN A 68 12.59 9.98 0.86
CA ASN A 68 14.03 9.76 0.72
C ASN A 68 14.70 9.54 2.08
N ARG A 69 14.34 10.36 3.07
CA ARG A 69 14.84 10.24 4.44
C ARG A 69 14.44 8.94 5.10
N ALA A 70 13.19 8.51 4.92
CA ALA A 70 12.71 7.23 5.42
C ALA A 70 13.36 6.03 4.72
N ALA A 71 13.87 6.21 3.50
CA ALA A 71 14.54 5.15 2.75
C ALA A 71 15.99 4.88 3.22
N ASP A 72 16.62 5.83 3.91
CA ASP A 72 17.98 5.66 4.41
C ASP A 72 17.96 4.86 5.73
N PRO A 73 18.50 3.63 5.75
CA PRO A 73 18.53 2.82 6.97
C PRO A 73 19.43 3.39 8.08
N ASN A 74 20.27 4.39 7.78
CA ASN A 74 21.11 5.08 8.77
C ASN A 74 20.46 6.34 9.34
N ASN A 75 19.28 6.72 8.86
CA ASN A 75 18.56 7.86 9.39
C ASN A 75 17.92 7.51 10.74
N ASP A 76 18.22 8.31 11.75
CA ASP A 76 17.71 8.18 13.12
C ASP A 76 16.59 9.19 13.44
N GLU A 77 16.04 9.86 12.42
CA GLU A 77 14.91 10.77 12.57
C GLU A 77 13.66 10.05 13.10
N ASP A 78 13.04 10.68 14.11
CA ASP A 78 11.75 10.26 14.61
C ASP A 78 10.62 10.90 13.76
N PHE A 79 10.12 10.13 12.79
CA PHE A 79 9.03 10.54 11.91
C PHE A 79 7.69 10.69 12.65
N TYR A 80 7.51 10.01 13.78
CA TYR A 80 6.30 10.09 14.58
C TYR A 80 6.27 11.41 15.36
N ASP A 81 7.32 11.71 16.13
CA ASP A 81 7.44 12.94 16.91
C ASP A 81 7.46 14.20 16.03
N ALA A 82 7.99 14.10 14.81
CA ALA A 82 7.94 15.19 13.84
C ALA A 82 6.53 15.42 13.24
N GLY A 83 5.57 14.53 13.50
CA GLY A 83 4.22 14.57 12.95
C GLY A 83 4.13 14.16 11.48
N ALA A 84 5.18 13.52 10.93
CA ALA A 84 5.25 13.18 9.52
C ALA A 84 4.19 12.14 9.15
N ILE A 85 3.99 11.11 9.98
CA ILE A 85 3.04 10.03 9.70
C ILE A 85 1.62 10.59 9.55
N SER A 86 1.14 11.42 10.49
CA SER A 86 -0.20 12.02 10.40
C SER A 86 -0.33 12.88 9.12
N ALA A 87 0.67 13.72 8.83
CA ALA A 87 0.65 14.57 7.64
C ALA A 87 0.61 13.75 6.33
N LEU A 88 1.31 12.61 6.29
CA LEU A 88 1.29 11.70 5.15
C LEU A 88 -0.05 10.97 5.01
N VAL A 89 -0.68 10.58 6.12
CA VAL A 89 -2.03 9.97 6.12
C VAL A 89 -3.07 10.97 5.62
N ASP A 90 -3.00 12.22 6.04
CA ASP A 90 -3.90 13.28 5.56
C ASP A 90 -3.75 13.49 4.04
N LEU A 91 -2.52 13.47 3.51
CA LEU A 91 -2.27 13.57 2.07
C LEU A 91 -2.88 12.42 1.24
N LEU A 92 -3.16 11.27 1.82
CA LEU A 92 -3.79 10.16 1.09
C LEU A 92 -5.26 10.44 0.75
N ILE A 93 -5.89 11.37 1.46
CA ILE A 93 -7.28 11.78 1.24
C ILE A 93 -7.39 12.70 0.02
N GLU A 94 -6.36 13.51 -0.24
CA GLU A 94 -6.30 14.51 -1.32
C GLU A 94 -6.44 13.90 -2.72
N ASP A 95 -7.14 14.56 -3.63
CA ASP A 95 -7.48 14.03 -4.96
C ASP A 95 -6.33 13.93 -5.97
N GLU A 96 -5.13 14.36 -5.60
CA GLU A 96 -3.96 14.32 -6.47
C GLU A 96 -3.18 13.01 -6.35
N ASP A 97 -3.33 12.14 -7.35
CA ASP A 97 -2.64 10.84 -7.42
C ASP A 97 -1.12 10.94 -7.24
N HIS A 98 -0.48 11.99 -7.75
CA HIS A 98 0.96 12.19 -7.58
C HIS A 98 1.35 12.40 -6.11
N LEU A 99 0.54 13.11 -5.34
CA LEU A 99 0.76 13.31 -3.90
C LEU A 99 0.50 12.03 -3.14
N ARG A 100 -0.63 11.34 -3.41
CA ARG A 100 -0.94 10.03 -2.82
C ARG A 100 0.19 9.03 -3.03
N VAL A 101 0.73 8.98 -4.25
CA VAL A 101 1.84 8.08 -4.59
C VAL A 101 3.09 8.33 -3.76
N GLU A 102 3.51 9.59 -3.60
CA GLU A 102 4.70 9.92 -2.80
C GLU A 102 4.44 9.76 -1.30
N ALA A 103 3.22 10.03 -0.84
CA ALA A 103 2.84 9.78 0.55
C ALA A 103 2.89 8.28 0.88
N LEU A 104 2.36 7.43 0.00
CA LEU A 104 2.49 5.97 0.13
C LEU A 104 3.94 5.51 0.09
N ASN A 105 4.80 6.11 -0.76
CA ASN A 105 6.24 5.79 -0.78
C ASN A 105 6.90 6.04 0.58
N ALA A 106 6.63 7.20 1.18
CA ALA A 106 7.17 7.54 2.50
C ALA A 106 6.69 6.56 3.56
N LEU A 107 5.38 6.27 3.60
CA LEU A 107 4.81 5.33 4.57
C LEU A 107 5.34 3.90 4.40
N ILE A 108 5.53 3.44 3.15
CA ILE A 108 6.14 2.13 2.87
C ILE A 108 7.56 2.09 3.45
N ASN A 109 8.36 3.14 3.26
CA ASN A 109 9.73 3.18 3.78
C ASN A 109 9.76 3.22 5.32
N ILE A 110 8.89 4.01 5.95
CA ILE A 110 8.75 4.06 7.42
C ILE A 110 8.33 2.68 7.98
N SER A 111 7.41 2.00 7.30
CA SER A 111 6.88 0.68 7.69
C SER A 111 7.87 -0.50 7.56
N VAL A 112 9.13 -0.25 7.20
CA VAL A 112 10.18 -1.29 7.18
C VAL A 112 10.57 -1.71 8.60
N THR A 113 10.37 -0.83 9.59
CA THR A 113 10.68 -1.10 11.00
C THR A 113 9.43 -1.44 11.80
N GLU A 114 9.57 -2.26 12.85
CA GLU A 114 8.45 -2.61 13.75
C GLU A 114 7.82 -1.35 14.38
N GLN A 115 8.65 -0.44 14.89
CA GLN A 115 8.19 0.83 15.44
C GLN A 115 7.40 1.64 14.40
N GLY A 116 7.94 1.79 13.18
CA GLY A 116 7.24 2.50 12.11
C GLY A 116 5.91 1.84 11.71
N THR A 117 5.82 0.51 11.71
CA THR A 117 4.53 -0.17 11.49
C THR A 117 3.52 0.15 12.59
N ALA A 118 3.92 0.09 13.86
CA ALA A 118 3.05 0.41 14.99
C ALA A 118 2.57 1.86 14.94
N ASP A 119 3.45 2.81 14.66
CA ASP A 119 3.13 4.24 14.58
C ASP A 119 2.15 4.55 13.44
N ILE A 120 2.31 3.89 12.28
CA ILE A 120 1.39 4.02 11.15
C ILE A 120 0.01 3.43 11.47
N ILE A 121 -0.05 2.28 12.15
CA ILE A 121 -1.32 1.67 12.57
C ILE A 121 -2.03 2.59 13.57
N ASN A 122 -1.30 3.12 14.55
CA ASN A 122 -1.82 4.05 15.56
C ASN A 122 -2.36 5.36 14.97
N ALA A 123 -1.85 5.77 13.80
CA ALA A 123 -2.37 6.91 13.04
C ALA A 123 -3.73 6.64 12.34
N GLY A 124 -4.31 5.44 12.48
CA GLY A 124 -5.67 5.14 12.02
C GLY A 124 -5.80 4.90 10.51
N ILE A 125 -4.72 4.47 9.84
CA ILE A 125 -4.67 4.38 8.38
C ILE A 125 -5.52 3.26 7.76
N MET A 126 -5.94 2.26 8.53
CA MET A 126 -6.38 0.98 8.00
C MET A 126 -7.59 1.07 7.04
N MET A 127 -8.64 1.80 7.40
CA MET A 127 -9.81 2.00 6.53
C MET A 127 -9.42 2.69 5.21
N LEU A 128 -8.48 3.62 5.27
CA LEU A 128 -8.01 4.34 4.09
C LEU A 128 -7.23 3.42 3.16
N ILE A 129 -6.37 2.54 3.70
CA ILE A 129 -5.68 1.53 2.88
C ILE A 129 -6.67 0.60 2.19
N VAL A 130 -7.68 0.09 2.92
CA VAL A 130 -8.77 -0.72 2.33
C VAL A 130 -9.44 0.01 1.17
N ALA A 131 -9.79 1.29 1.36
CA ALA A 131 -10.44 2.08 0.34
C ALA A 131 -9.54 2.27 -0.90
N LEU A 132 -8.25 2.56 -0.69
CA LEU A 132 -7.28 2.76 -1.78
C LEU A 132 -7.03 1.47 -2.57
N ILE A 133 -6.92 0.32 -1.91
CA ILE A 133 -6.75 -0.96 -2.61
C ILE A 133 -8.04 -1.37 -3.35
N GLY A 134 -9.20 -1.04 -2.79
CA GLY A 134 -10.50 -1.30 -3.41
C GLY A 134 -10.84 -0.38 -4.59
N ASN A 135 -10.06 0.68 -4.82
CA ASN A 135 -10.31 1.66 -5.87
C ASN A 135 -9.52 1.35 -7.16
N PRO A 136 -10.16 0.87 -8.24
CA PRO A 136 -9.48 0.48 -9.47
C PRO A 136 -9.06 1.65 -10.37
N THR A 137 -9.27 2.91 -9.97
CA THR A 137 -8.96 4.07 -10.83
C THR A 137 -7.47 4.24 -11.08
N SER A 138 -6.61 3.82 -10.16
CA SER A 138 -5.17 4.06 -10.21
C SER A 138 -4.38 2.82 -9.83
N PRO A 139 -3.92 2.01 -10.82
CA PRO A 139 -3.15 0.79 -10.57
C PRO A 139 -1.89 1.03 -9.73
N ILE A 140 -1.26 2.21 -9.87
CA ILE A 140 -0.05 2.55 -9.11
C ILE A 140 -0.36 2.79 -7.63
N ILE A 141 -1.48 3.42 -7.31
CA ILE A 141 -1.95 3.61 -5.93
C ILE A 141 -2.32 2.27 -5.33
N GLN A 142 -3.08 1.44 -6.05
CA GLN A 142 -3.42 0.08 -5.60
C GLN A 142 -2.18 -0.76 -5.27
N VAL A 143 -1.17 -0.75 -6.14
CA VAL A 143 0.12 -1.45 -5.92
C VAL A 143 0.80 -0.95 -4.65
N LYS A 144 0.86 0.37 -4.43
CA LYS A 144 1.55 0.96 -3.28
C LYS A 144 0.78 0.78 -1.97
N ALA A 145 -0.53 0.96 -1.98
CA ALA A 145 -1.38 0.71 -0.83
C ALA A 145 -1.32 -0.76 -0.40
N ALA A 146 -1.33 -1.70 -1.37
CA ALA A 146 -1.13 -3.11 -1.07
C ALA A 146 0.28 -3.43 -0.56
N TRP A 147 1.32 -2.74 -1.04
CA TRP A 147 2.67 -2.87 -0.47
C TRP A 147 2.70 -2.42 1.00
N LEU A 148 2.12 -1.26 1.31
CA LEU A 148 2.03 -0.81 2.68
C LEU A 148 1.26 -1.83 3.53
N LEU A 149 0.13 -2.34 3.05
CA LEU A 149 -0.63 -3.38 3.74
C LEU A 149 0.21 -4.64 4.02
N ILE A 150 1.04 -5.08 3.07
CA ILE A 150 1.95 -6.23 3.25
C ILE A 150 2.91 -5.98 4.42
N ASN A 151 3.49 -4.78 4.52
CA ASN A 151 4.39 -4.44 5.62
C ASN A 151 3.63 -4.35 6.96
N LEU A 152 2.41 -3.84 6.97
CA LEU A 152 1.60 -3.75 8.19
C LEU A 152 1.03 -5.11 8.64
N SER A 153 0.79 -6.04 7.70
CA SER A 153 0.13 -7.33 7.97
C SER A 153 0.91 -8.30 8.87
N TYR A 154 2.15 -7.98 9.22
CA TYR A 154 2.88 -8.71 10.26
C TYR A 154 2.29 -8.48 11.66
N ALA A 155 1.58 -7.36 11.86
CA ALA A 155 0.83 -7.07 13.06
C ALA A 155 -0.53 -7.83 13.05
N PRO A 156 -0.85 -8.65 14.07
CA PRO A 156 -2.09 -9.43 14.10
C PRO A 156 -3.37 -8.61 13.96
N GLU A 157 -3.42 -7.42 14.58
CA GLU A 157 -4.56 -6.51 14.53
C GLU A 157 -4.88 -6.03 13.11
N VAL A 158 -3.87 -5.92 12.23
CA VAL A 158 -4.06 -5.53 10.84
C VAL A 158 -4.81 -6.61 10.07
N ARG A 159 -4.48 -7.88 10.32
CA ARG A 159 -5.14 -9.01 9.67
C ARG A 159 -6.61 -9.12 10.09
N GLU A 160 -6.89 -8.86 11.37
CA GLU A 160 -8.26 -8.80 11.89
C GLU A 160 -9.06 -7.67 11.22
N VAL A 161 -8.49 -6.46 11.11
CA VAL A 161 -9.16 -5.32 10.49
C VAL A 161 -9.45 -5.59 9.01
N VAL A 162 -8.54 -6.23 8.26
CA VAL A 162 -8.80 -6.61 6.86
C VAL A 162 -10.02 -7.53 6.72
N ARG A 163 -10.24 -8.42 7.69
CA ARG A 163 -11.42 -9.30 7.71
C ARG A 163 -12.71 -8.52 8.00
N GLN A 164 -12.67 -7.59 8.94
CA GLN A 164 -13.85 -6.85 9.39
C GLN A 164 -14.27 -5.70 8.46
N GLU A 165 -13.31 -5.02 7.83
CA GLU A 165 -13.54 -3.75 7.14
C GLU A 165 -13.56 -3.91 5.61
N GLU A 166 -14.37 -4.81 5.04
CA GLU A 166 -14.45 -5.05 3.58
C GLU A 166 -13.09 -5.34 2.88
N GLY A 167 -12.01 -5.55 3.63
CA GLY A 167 -10.65 -5.68 3.11
C GLY A 167 -10.48 -6.95 2.27
N VAL A 168 -11.13 -8.04 2.68
CA VAL A 168 -11.22 -9.28 1.88
C VAL A 168 -11.83 -8.98 0.51
N LYS A 169 -12.97 -8.28 0.45
CA LYS A 169 -13.61 -7.92 -0.83
C LYS A 169 -12.75 -7.00 -1.67
N ALA A 170 -12.06 -6.04 -1.05
CA ALA A 170 -11.17 -5.13 -1.76
C ALA A 170 -9.98 -5.88 -2.39
N LEU A 171 -9.35 -6.80 -1.65
CA LEU A 171 -8.30 -7.68 -2.16
C LEU A 171 -8.82 -8.64 -3.24
N MET A 172 -10.02 -9.20 -3.06
CA MET A 172 -10.68 -10.04 -4.07
C MET A 172 -11.00 -9.27 -5.36
N THR A 173 -11.27 -7.97 -5.26
CA THR A 173 -11.44 -7.10 -6.43
C THR A 173 -10.09 -6.87 -7.12
N MET A 174 -9.02 -6.60 -6.36
CA MET A 174 -7.69 -6.40 -6.93
C MET A 174 -7.15 -7.62 -7.68
N VAL A 175 -7.37 -8.84 -7.19
CA VAL A 175 -6.89 -10.07 -7.88
C VAL A 175 -7.57 -10.27 -9.24
N GLN A 176 -8.71 -9.63 -9.47
CA GLN A 176 -9.42 -9.64 -10.76
C GLN A 176 -8.99 -8.51 -11.70
N SER A 177 -8.04 -7.65 -11.29
CA SER A 177 -7.52 -6.57 -12.12
C SER A 177 -6.87 -7.10 -13.40
N SER A 178 -6.98 -6.34 -14.49
CA SER A 178 -6.25 -6.61 -15.74
C SER A 178 -4.76 -6.24 -15.67
N ASP A 179 -4.34 -5.52 -14.62
CA ASP A 179 -2.92 -5.18 -14.40
C ASP A 179 -2.24 -6.25 -13.56
N ILE A 180 -1.31 -6.99 -14.18
CA ILE A 180 -0.57 -8.07 -13.54
C ILE A 180 0.20 -7.63 -12.29
N ARG A 181 0.62 -6.36 -12.22
CA ARG A 181 1.31 -5.81 -11.04
C ARG A 181 0.34 -5.68 -9.88
N VAL A 182 -0.90 -5.25 -10.14
CA VAL A 182 -1.97 -5.18 -9.13
C VAL A 182 -2.33 -6.58 -8.65
N GLN A 183 -2.52 -7.54 -9.56
CA GLN A 183 -2.84 -8.93 -9.19
C GLN A 183 -1.74 -9.54 -8.31
N ARG A 184 -0.48 -9.42 -8.72
CA ARG A 184 0.66 -9.95 -7.97
C ARG A 184 0.77 -9.35 -6.57
N MET A 185 0.56 -8.04 -6.43
CA MET A 185 0.58 -7.38 -5.12
C MET A 185 -0.58 -7.81 -4.23
N ALA A 186 -1.78 -7.98 -4.80
CA ALA A 186 -2.92 -8.50 -4.07
C ALA A 186 -2.67 -9.93 -3.58
N LEU A 187 -2.16 -10.82 -4.43
CA LEU A 187 -1.80 -12.19 -4.03
C LEU A 187 -0.74 -12.22 -2.93
N LYS A 188 0.26 -11.34 -3.00
CA LYS A 188 1.28 -11.21 -1.94
C LYS A 188 0.65 -10.74 -0.62
N ALA A 189 -0.24 -9.75 -0.65
CA ALA A 189 -0.96 -9.28 0.53
C ALA A 189 -1.82 -10.40 1.15
N ILE A 190 -2.59 -11.12 0.33
CA ILE A 190 -3.42 -12.25 0.77
C ILE A 190 -2.56 -13.34 1.40
N ASN A 191 -1.38 -13.66 0.83
CA ASN A 191 -0.44 -14.62 1.43
C ASN A 191 -0.09 -14.26 2.87
N ASN A 192 0.28 -13.00 3.12
CA ASN A 192 0.68 -12.55 4.45
C ASN A 192 -0.51 -12.55 5.42
N ILE A 193 -1.69 -12.13 4.97
CA ILE A 193 -2.91 -12.13 5.79
C ILE A 193 -3.30 -13.56 6.22
N LEU A 194 -3.12 -14.53 5.33
CA LEU A 194 -3.42 -15.95 5.58
C LEU A 194 -2.31 -16.73 6.29
N THR A 195 -1.17 -16.10 6.60
CA THR A 195 -0.01 -16.82 7.18
C THR A 195 -0.28 -17.32 8.60
N ASP A 196 -1.18 -16.68 9.35
CA ASP A 196 -1.63 -17.22 10.64
C ASP A 196 -2.70 -18.29 10.42
N CYS A 197 -2.36 -19.51 10.81
CA CYS A 197 -3.25 -20.68 10.69
C CYS A 197 -4.29 -20.76 11.80
N GLU A 198 -4.21 -19.97 12.87
CA GLU A 198 -5.18 -20.06 13.97
C GLU A 198 -5.42 -18.67 14.60
N PRO A 199 -6.69 -18.28 14.83
CA PRO A 199 -7.90 -18.93 14.32
C PRO A 199 -8.01 -18.80 12.79
N PHE A 200 -8.59 -19.79 12.11
CA PHE A 200 -8.75 -19.83 10.65
C PHE A 200 -9.74 -18.80 10.06
N ASP A 201 -10.13 -17.78 10.82
CA ASP A 201 -11.19 -16.84 10.44
C ASP A 201 -10.87 -16.08 9.14
N ASN A 202 -9.61 -15.75 8.88
CA ASN A 202 -9.20 -15.10 7.64
C ASN A 202 -9.42 -16.05 6.45
N GLN A 203 -9.04 -17.32 6.61
CA GLN A 203 -9.22 -18.36 5.61
C GLN A 203 -10.71 -18.55 5.30
N GLU A 204 -11.55 -18.63 6.33
CA GLU A 204 -13.01 -18.72 6.19
C GLU A 204 -13.56 -17.50 5.44
N ALA A 205 -13.17 -16.28 5.80
CA ALA A 205 -13.61 -15.07 5.11
C ALA A 205 -13.23 -15.06 3.62
N PHE A 206 -12.03 -15.51 3.27
CA PHE A 206 -11.62 -15.65 1.86
C PHE A 206 -12.39 -16.76 1.14
N ILE A 207 -12.77 -17.85 1.81
CA ILE A 207 -13.62 -18.91 1.23
C ILE A 207 -15.03 -18.40 0.97
N GLU A 208 -15.63 -17.70 1.94
CA GLU A 208 -16.96 -17.08 1.79
C GLU A 208 -17.00 -16.09 0.62
N ALA A 209 -15.89 -15.39 0.37
CA ALA A 209 -15.71 -14.52 -0.78
C ALA A 209 -15.43 -15.25 -2.11
N ASN A 210 -15.69 -16.57 -2.20
CA ASN A 210 -15.36 -17.45 -3.34
C ASN A 210 -13.87 -17.51 -3.71
N GLY A 211 -12.99 -17.15 -2.77
CA GLY A 211 -11.54 -17.06 -3.00
C GLY A 211 -10.93 -18.36 -3.51
N PHE A 212 -11.30 -19.51 -2.93
CA PHE A 212 -10.76 -20.81 -3.33
C PHE A 212 -10.90 -21.07 -4.84
N ILE A 213 -12.09 -20.83 -5.40
CA ILE A 213 -12.36 -21.03 -6.83
C ILE A 213 -11.60 -20.00 -7.68
N VAL A 214 -11.56 -18.74 -7.26
CA VAL A 214 -10.83 -17.67 -7.95
C VAL A 214 -9.34 -18.00 -8.04
N PHE A 215 -8.69 -18.34 -6.93
CA PHE A 215 -7.26 -18.62 -6.88
C PHE A 215 -6.90 -19.88 -7.66
N LEU A 216 -7.73 -20.92 -7.58
CA LEU A 216 -7.57 -22.13 -8.37
C LEU A 216 -7.65 -21.85 -9.88
N LYS A 217 -8.66 -21.09 -10.32
CA LYS A 217 -8.79 -20.69 -11.72
C LYS A 217 -7.58 -19.87 -12.18
N MET A 218 -7.13 -18.90 -11.36
CA MET A 218 -5.92 -18.13 -11.66
C MET A 218 -4.70 -19.05 -11.79
N LEU A 219 -4.50 -20.01 -10.88
CA LEU A 219 -3.38 -20.95 -10.93
C LEU A 219 -3.35 -21.78 -12.22
N LEU A 220 -4.53 -22.14 -12.74
CA LEU A 220 -4.65 -22.97 -13.94
C LEU A 220 -4.49 -22.17 -15.24
N THR A 221 -4.54 -20.85 -15.15
CA THR A 221 -4.54 -19.94 -16.31
C THR A 221 -3.36 -18.98 -16.35
N VAL A 222 -2.67 -18.79 -15.22
CA VAL A 222 -1.49 -17.93 -15.11
C VAL A 222 -0.38 -18.43 -16.02
N ASP A 223 0.34 -17.49 -16.64
CA ASP A 223 1.49 -17.81 -17.48
C ASP A 223 2.55 -18.55 -16.66
N LYS A 224 3.12 -19.63 -17.22
CA LYS A 224 4.11 -20.46 -16.54
C LYS A 224 5.39 -19.70 -16.17
N SER A 225 5.68 -18.58 -16.83
CA SER A 225 6.80 -17.71 -16.50
C SER A 225 6.57 -16.85 -15.24
N GLU A 226 5.33 -16.69 -14.77
CA GLU A 226 4.99 -15.95 -13.56
C GLU A 226 5.16 -16.81 -12.29
N GLU A 227 6.36 -17.35 -12.10
CA GLU A 227 6.69 -18.30 -11.01
C GLU A 227 6.32 -17.78 -9.62
N VAL A 228 6.52 -16.47 -9.39
CA VAL A 228 6.20 -15.82 -8.11
C VAL A 228 4.70 -15.82 -7.84
N MET A 229 3.86 -15.57 -8.85
CA MET A 229 2.40 -15.62 -8.68
C MET A 229 1.93 -17.05 -8.47
N ILE A 230 2.51 -18.01 -9.20
CA ILE A 230 2.24 -19.44 -9.00
C ILE A 230 2.52 -19.83 -7.54
N GLN A 231 3.67 -19.42 -6.99
CA GLN A 231 4.02 -19.70 -5.60
C GLN A 231 3.00 -19.08 -4.62
N TYR A 232 2.60 -17.83 -4.84
CA TYR A 232 1.59 -17.17 -4.01
C TYR A 232 0.24 -17.90 -4.07
N LEU A 233 -0.20 -18.31 -5.25
CA LEU A 233 -1.46 -19.03 -5.43
C LEU A 233 -1.45 -20.40 -4.76
N LEU A 234 -0.36 -21.15 -4.89
CA LEU A 234 -0.18 -22.45 -4.23
C LEU A 234 -0.20 -22.31 -2.71
N ASN A 235 0.49 -21.31 -2.16
CA ASN A 235 0.49 -21.03 -0.73
C ASN A 235 -0.91 -20.65 -0.23
N ILE A 236 -1.61 -19.75 -0.93
CA ILE A 236 -2.99 -19.36 -0.58
C ILE A 236 -3.90 -20.56 -0.54
N LEU A 237 -3.91 -21.37 -1.61
CA LEU A 237 -4.73 -22.59 -1.66
C LEU A 237 -4.37 -23.54 -0.53
N SER A 238 -3.07 -23.68 -0.21
CA SER A 238 -2.61 -24.48 0.92
C SER A 238 -3.06 -23.95 2.28
N PHE A 239 -3.23 -22.64 2.45
CA PHE A 239 -3.78 -22.06 3.69
C PHE A 239 -5.30 -22.28 3.75
N LEU A 240 -6.01 -22.05 2.64
CA LEU A 240 -7.47 -22.18 2.60
C LEU A 240 -7.93 -23.62 2.89
N ILE A 241 -7.19 -24.66 2.48
CA ILE A 241 -7.58 -26.05 2.76
C ILE A 241 -7.35 -26.49 4.22
N GLN A 242 -6.81 -25.63 5.09
CA GLN A 242 -6.58 -25.99 6.50
C GLN A 242 -7.81 -25.76 7.37
N CYS A 243 -8.71 -24.87 6.96
CA CYS A 243 -9.98 -24.63 7.65
C CYS A 243 -11.05 -25.67 7.26
N GLU A 244 -12.12 -25.77 8.07
CA GLU A 244 -13.18 -26.78 7.89
C GLU A 244 -13.87 -26.64 6.53
N SER A 245 -14.28 -25.42 6.17
CA SER A 245 -14.92 -25.15 4.88
C SER A 245 -14.01 -25.50 3.70
N GLY A 246 -12.71 -25.23 3.82
CA GLY A 246 -11.71 -25.57 2.81
C GLY A 246 -11.51 -27.07 2.64
N MET A 247 -11.48 -27.82 3.75
CA MET A 247 -11.44 -29.28 3.72
C MET A 247 -12.71 -29.89 3.13
N GLU A 248 -13.89 -29.33 3.42
CA GLU A 248 -15.17 -29.77 2.83
C GLU A 248 -15.16 -29.56 1.31
N LEU A 249 -14.70 -28.39 0.87
CA LEU A 249 -14.49 -28.11 -0.55
C LEU A 249 -13.61 -29.20 -1.17
N MET A 250 -12.47 -29.55 -0.57
CA MET A 250 -11.59 -30.59 -1.12
C MET A 250 -12.18 -32.01 -1.11
N SER A 251 -12.93 -32.39 -0.08
CA SER A 251 -13.27 -33.79 0.22
C SER A 251 -14.53 -34.35 -0.48
N LEU A 252 -15.57 -33.54 -0.75
CA LEU A 252 -16.86 -34.08 -1.22
C LEU A 252 -17.36 -33.54 -2.56
N ARG A 253 -17.02 -32.30 -2.92
CA ARG A 253 -17.50 -31.63 -4.14
C ARG A 253 -16.40 -30.94 -4.95
N GLY A 254 -15.22 -30.73 -4.39
CA GLY A 254 -14.14 -29.94 -4.98
C GLY A 254 -13.56 -30.56 -6.23
N VAL A 255 -13.39 -31.88 -6.31
CA VAL A 255 -12.92 -32.52 -7.56
C VAL A 255 -13.97 -32.37 -8.67
N LYS A 256 -15.27 -32.51 -8.36
CA LYS A 256 -16.35 -32.32 -9.36
C LYS A 256 -16.53 -30.86 -9.76
N ILE A 257 -16.39 -29.91 -8.83
CA ILE A 257 -16.44 -28.47 -9.11
C ILE A 257 -15.17 -28.04 -9.85
N LEU A 258 -13.98 -28.52 -9.46
CA LEU A 258 -12.72 -28.38 -10.21
C LEU A 258 -12.94 -28.81 -11.65
N VAL A 259 -13.41 -30.05 -11.84
CA VAL A 259 -13.57 -30.66 -13.16
C VAL A 259 -14.64 -29.93 -13.96
N ARG A 260 -15.76 -29.53 -13.34
CA ARG A 260 -16.82 -28.78 -14.01
C ARG A 260 -16.39 -27.37 -14.41
N GLU A 261 -15.73 -26.63 -13.52
CA GLU A 261 -15.24 -25.28 -13.79
C GLU A 261 -14.06 -25.30 -14.78
N LEU A 262 -13.20 -26.32 -14.71
CA LEU A 262 -12.17 -26.58 -15.71
C LEU A 262 -12.75 -26.96 -17.08
N GLN A 263 -13.83 -27.76 -17.12
CA GLN A 263 -14.53 -28.10 -18.35
C GLN A 263 -15.24 -26.89 -18.95
N VAL A 264 -15.95 -26.10 -18.14
CA VAL A 264 -16.54 -24.83 -18.58
C VAL A 264 -15.46 -23.86 -19.08
N PHE A 265 -14.27 -23.86 -18.49
CA PHE A 265 -13.14 -23.07 -18.97
C PHE A 265 -12.56 -23.59 -20.30
N ALA A 266 -12.40 -24.92 -20.42
CA ALA A 266 -11.92 -25.59 -21.64
C ALA A 266 -12.92 -25.50 -22.80
N ASP A 267 -14.22 -25.45 -22.51
CA ASP A 267 -15.28 -25.31 -23.52
C ASP A 267 -15.42 -23.85 -24.01
N ASN A 268 -15.00 -22.87 -23.20
CA ASN A 268 -15.03 -21.43 -23.53
C ASN A 268 -13.72 -20.91 -24.16
N THR A 269 -12.66 -21.71 -24.17
CA THR A 269 -11.43 -21.40 -24.90
C THR A 269 -11.34 -22.35 -26.08
N GLU A 270 -11.12 -21.83 -27.30
CA GLU A 270 -10.87 -22.62 -28.52
C GLU A 270 -9.53 -23.40 -28.43
N ILE A 271 -9.35 -24.25 -27.42
CA ILE A 271 -8.16 -25.10 -27.22
C ILE A 271 -8.51 -26.57 -27.56
N THR A 272 -9.52 -26.78 -28.39
CA THR A 272 -9.80 -28.12 -28.96
C THR A 272 -8.86 -28.48 -30.13
N SER A 273 -7.98 -27.57 -30.58
CA SER A 273 -7.14 -27.81 -31.77
C SER A 273 -5.66 -28.13 -31.49
N MET A 274 -5.24 -28.37 -30.24
CA MET A 274 -3.82 -28.66 -29.93
C MET A 274 -3.56 -29.97 -29.17
N VAL A 275 -4.52 -30.88 -29.10
CA VAL A 275 -4.29 -32.26 -28.64
C VAL A 275 -5.02 -33.26 -29.55
N ILE A 276 -4.46 -33.47 -30.75
CA ILE A 276 -4.39 -34.77 -31.44
C ILE A 276 -2.98 -34.91 -31.98
#